data_AF-A0A450VY47-F1
#
_entry.id   AF-A0A450VY47-F1
#
_cell.length_a   1.000
_cell.length_b   1.000
_cell.length_c   1.000
_cell.angle_alpha   90.00
_cell.angle_beta   90.00
_cell.angle_gamma   90.00
#
_symmetry.space_group_name_H-M   'P 1'
#
loop_
_entity.id
_entity.type
_entity.pdbx_description
1 polymer ?
#
loop_
_entity_poly.entity_id
_entity_poly.type
_entity_poly.pdbx_seq_one_letter_code
_entity_poly.pdbx_strand_id
1 'polypeptide(L)' 'FRFAKIDFDAIAQLIARSFPAKPWILCLDRTNWQIGKTNVNILVLAVAYKGIAIPILWTFLNKKGNSNTGERI' A
#
# COMPACT_ATOMS: atom_id res chain seq x y z
N PHE A 1 23.40 4.85 -12.95
CA PHE A 1 22.11 4.28 -12.54
C PHE A 1 21.00 5.29 -12.85
N ARG A 2 20.09 5.00 -13.78
CA ARG A 2 18.92 5.87 -14.06
C ARG A 2 17.80 5.50 -13.09
N PHE A 3 17.34 6.44 -12.29
CA PHE A 3 16.11 6.29 -11.53
C PHE A 3 14.94 6.37 -12.51
N ALA A 4 14.39 5.23 -12.91
CA ALA A 4 13.11 5.21 -13.61
C ALA A 4 12.03 5.64 -12.61
N LYS A 5 11.36 6.76 -12.89
CA LYS A 5 10.20 7.19 -12.11
C LYS A 5 9.08 6.20 -12.40
N ILE A 6 8.80 5.31 -11.46
CA ILE A 6 7.72 4.34 -11.58
C ILE A 6 6.41 5.10 -11.38
N ASP A 7 5.54 5.05 -12.39
CA ASP A 7 4.19 5.59 -12.31
C ASP A 7 3.29 4.55 -11.61
N PHE A 8 3.00 4.81 -10.34
CA PHE A 8 2.19 3.94 -9.51
C PHE A 8 0.73 3.87 -10.00
N ASP A 9 0.22 4.91 -10.65
CA ASP A 9 -1.14 4.91 -11.18
C ASP A 9 -1.24 3.97 -12.39
N ALA A 10 -0.20 3.96 -13.24
CA ALA A 10 -0.11 3.02 -14.35
C ALA A 10 -0.03 1.56 -13.88
N ILE A 11 0.73 1.29 -12.81
CA ILE A 11 0.79 -0.04 -12.19
C ILE A 11 -0.57 -0.42 -11.60
N ALA A 12 -1.21 0.47 -10.85
CA ALA A 12 -2.52 0.22 -10.25
C ALA A 12 -3.57 -0.11 -11.32
N GLN A 13 -3.58 0.62 -12.43
CA GLN A 13 -4.47 0.34 -13.57
C GLN A 13 -4.17 -0.99 -14.24
N LEU A 14 -2.89 -1.35 -14.40
CA LEU A 14 -2.49 -2.63 -14.98
C LEU A 14 -2.96 -3.80 -14.10
N ILE A 15 -2.73 -3.71 -12.78
CA ILE A 15 -3.17 -4.72 -11.82
C ILE A 15 -4.70 -4.81 -11.85
N ALA A 16 -5.40 -3.67 -11.73
CA ALA A 16 -6.86 -3.58 -11.80
C ALA A 16 -7.46 -4.25 -13.06
N ARG A 17 -6.86 -4.03 -14.24
CA ARG A 17 -7.31 -4.65 -15.51
C ARG A 17 -7.02 -6.14 -15.59
N SER A 18 -6.06 -6.64 -14.81
CA SER A 18 -5.67 -8.05 -14.81
C SER A 18 -6.62 -8.93 -13.98
N PHE A 19 -7.48 -8.33 -13.15
CA PHE A 19 -8.48 -9.07 -12.37
C PHE A 19 -9.83 -9.14 -13.07
N PRO A 20 -10.57 -10.25 -12.88
CA PRO A 20 -11.93 -10.38 -13.38
C PRO A 20 -12.88 -9.34 -12.77
N ALA A 21 -13.99 -9.12 -13.46
CA ALA A 21 -14.97 -8.10 -13.09
C ALA A 21 -15.55 -8.29 -11.67
N LYS A 22 -15.95 -7.16 -11.10
CA LYS A 22 -16.44 -6.90 -9.74
C LYS A 22 -17.53 -7.88 -9.23
N PRO A 23 -17.72 -8.02 -7.91
CA PRO A 23 -17.18 -7.18 -6.84
C PRO A 23 -15.76 -7.55 -6.39
N TRP A 24 -14.95 -6.53 -6.11
CA TRP A 24 -13.63 -6.69 -5.49
C TRP A 24 -13.73 -6.52 -3.99
N ILE A 25 -13.01 -7.35 -3.25
CA ILE A 25 -12.80 -7.18 -1.83
C ILE A 25 -11.46 -6.44 -1.67
N LEU A 26 -11.51 -5.27 -1.03
CA LEU A 26 -10.32 -4.47 -0.78
C LEU A 26 -9.89 -4.63 0.69
N CYS A 27 -8.60 -4.78 0.90
CA CYS A 27 -7.97 -4.87 2.20
C CYS A 27 -6.99 -3.71 2.37
N LEU A 28 -7.09 -3.00 3.48
CA LEU A 28 -6.10 -2.04 3.93
C LEU A 28 -5.29 -2.67 5.05
N ASP A 29 -3.98 -2.69 4.88
CA ASP A 29 -3.06 -3.23 5.89
C ASP A 29 -1.93 -2.24 6.20
N ARG A 30 -1.52 -2.19 7.46
CA ARG A 30 -0.34 -1.44 7.89
C ARG A 30 0.77 -2.42 8.18
N THR A 31 1.82 -2.39 7.36
CA THR A 31 3.01 -3.22 7.59
C THR A 31 4.13 -2.37 8.16
N ASN A 32 4.72 -2.82 9.26
CA ASN A 32 5.93 -2.25 9.82
C ASN A 32 7.11 -3.13 9.42
N TRP A 33 8.03 -2.56 8.65
CA TRP A 33 9.25 -3.23 8.23
C TRP A 33 10.44 -2.60 8.95
N GLN A 34 11.35 -3.43 9.43
CA GLN A 34 12.63 -2.97 9.93
C GLN A 34 13.70 -3.26 8.88
N ILE A 35 14.17 -2.20 8.20
CA ILE A 35 15.26 -2.30 7.22
C ILE A 35 16.54 -1.83 7.91
N GLY A 36 17.36 -2.78 8.36
CA GLY A 36 18.54 -2.50 9.17
C GLY A 36 18.15 -1.83 10.50
N LYS A 37 18.52 -0.55 10.67
CA LYS A 37 18.17 0.25 11.87
C LYS A 37 16.95 1.17 11.67
N THR A 38 16.39 1.21 10.46
CA THR A 38 15.30 2.12 10.10
C THR A 38 13.98 1.37 10.10
N ASN A 39 13.00 1.89 10.86
CA ASN A 39 11.63 1.38 10.79
C ASN A 39 10.87 2.12 9.70
N VAL A 40 10.25 1.37 8.80
CA VAL A 40 9.47 1.86 7.67
C VAL A 40 8.03 1.39 7.88
N ASN A 41 7.11 2.34 8.01
CA ASN A 41 5.68 2.06 8.08
C ASN A 41 5.10 2.22 6.68
N ILE A 42 4.46 1.17 6.17
CA ILE A 42 3.85 1.18 4.85
C ILE A 42 2.35 0.90 5.03
N LEU A 43 1.52 1.81 4.54
CA LEU A 43 0.09 1.54 4.35
C LEU A 43 -0.10 0.93 2.97
N VAL A 44 -0.70 -0.25 2.91
CA VAL A 44 -0.90 -1.03 1.68
C VAL A 44 -2.39 -1.20 1.44
N LEU A 45 -2.84 -0.89 0.22
CA LEU A 45 -4.16 -1.25 -0.29
C LEU A 45 -4.01 -2.45 -1.23
N ALA A 46 -4.72 -3.53 -0.95
CA ALA A 46 -4.68 -4.77 -1.68
C ALA A 46 -6.07 -5.24 -2.11
N VAL A 47 -6.14 -5.98 -3.22
CA VAL A 47 -7.33 -6.78 -3.57
C VAL A 47 -7.18 -8.17 -2.97
N ALA A 48 -8.16 -8.61 -2.20
CA ALA A 48 -8.29 -9.99 -1.78
C ALA A 48 -8.86 -10.82 -2.93
N TYR A 49 -8.06 -11.76 -3.44
CA TYR A 49 -8.45 -12.65 -4.52
C TYR A 49 -7.99 -14.08 -4.21
N LYS A 50 -8.93 -15.02 -4.21
CA LYS A 50 -8.68 -16.46 -3.95
C LYS A 50 -7.84 -16.74 -2.69
N GLY A 51 -8.09 -15.99 -1.62
CA GLY A 51 -7.39 -16.16 -0.33
C GLY A 51 -6.02 -15.48 -0.25
N ILE A 52 -5.62 -14.71 -1.26
CA ILE A 52 -4.36 -13.95 -1.29
C ILE A 52 -4.68 -12.46 -1.35
N ALA A 53 -3.95 -11.64 -0.59
CA ALA A 53 -4.00 -10.19 -0.69
C ALA A 53 -2.94 -9.71 -1.69
N ILE A 54 -3.37 -9.12 -2.80
CA ILE A 54 -2.50 -8.64 -3.87
C ILE A 54 -2.43 -7.11 -3.80
N PRO A 55 -1.26 -6.53 -3.45
CA PRO A 55 -1.12 -5.08 -3.29
C PRO A 55 -1.29 -4.35 -4.61
N ILE A 56 -2.05 -3.26 -4.59
CA ILE A 56 -2.31 -2.39 -5.75
C ILE A 56 -1.66 -1.03 -5.53
N LEU A 57 -1.77 -0.50 -4.32
CA LEU A 57 -1.22 0.80 -3.95
C LEU A 57 -0.55 0.69 -2.59
N TRP A 58 0.49 1.48 -2.38
CA TRP A 58 1.08 1.65 -1.06
C TRP A 58 1.64 3.05 -0.91
N THR A 59 1.74 3.48 0.34
CA THR A 59 2.38 4.75 0.69
C THR A 59 3.24 4.59 1.93
N PHE A 60 4.38 5.27 1.93
CA PHE A 60 5.28 5.32 3.06
C PHE A 60 4.73 6.32 4.08
N LEU A 61 4.40 5.83 5.27
CA LEU A 61 4.00 6.66 6.38
C LEU A 61 5.27 7.19 7.05
N ASN A 62 5.55 8.48 6.86
CA ASN A 62 6.70 9.16 7.48
C ASN A 62 6.63 9.24 9.02
N LYS A 63 5.56 8.76 9.65
CA LYS A 63 5.39 8.77 11.11
C LYS A 63 5.60 7.38 11.72
N LYS A 64 6.48 7.31 12.73
CA LYS A 64 6.51 6.24 13.74
C LYS A 64 5.38 6.52 14.73
N GLY A 65 4.29 5.75 14.73
CA GLY A 65 3.33 5.74 15.83
C GLY A 65 1.89 6.13 15.45
N ASN A 66 0.95 5.45 16.11
CA ASN A 66 -0.50 5.57 15.95
C ASN A 66 -1.01 6.94 16.42
N SER A 67 -2.02 7.49 15.72
CA SER A 67 -2.88 8.62 16.09
C SER A 67 -2.21 9.82 16.76
N ASN A 68 -2.06 10.91 16.01
CA ASN A 68 -1.73 12.20 16.61
C ASN A 68 -2.96 12.71 17.38
N THR A 69 -2.92 12.72 18.72
CA THR A 69 -3.95 13.34 19.56
C THR A 69 -4.12 14.85 19.28
N GLY A 70 -3.20 15.47 18.52
CA GLY A 70 -3.28 16.86 18.07
C GLY A 70 -4.24 17.14 16.89
N GLU A 71 -4.95 16.14 16.36
CA GLU A 71 -6.02 16.32 15.34
C GLU A 71 -7.44 16.32 15.96
N ARG A 72 -7.51 16.54 17.28
CA ARG A 72 -8.74 16.83 18.03
C ARG A 72 -8.70 18.27 18.54
N ILE A 73 -8.86 19.25 17.65
CA ILE A 73 -9.35 20.58 18.03
C ILE A 73 -10.44 21.00 17.05
#